data_AF-A0A4Q1ANX0-F1
#
_entry.id   AF-A0A4Q1ANX0-F1
#
_cell.length_a   1.000
_cell.length_b   1.000
_cell.length_c   1.000
_cell.angle_alpha   90.00
_cell.angle_beta   90.00
_cell.angle_gamma   90.00
#
_symmetry.space_group_name_H-M   'P 1'
#
loop_
_entity.id
_entity.type
_entity.pdbx_description
1 polymer ?
#
loop_
_entity_poly.entity_id
_entity_poly.type
_entity_poly.pdbx_seq_one_letter_code
_entity_poly.pdbx_strand_id
1 'polypeptide(L)'
;MDQLLTANMASNLYWLGRYLERLEAMLIEIVETFDEIIDVDKNAGKKLFKRLEIEIKYKNANDFLYEACFGEHESNIYAIINYIRENAIITRAYIDANAFGSIIELSELLKQAQNDHFNIDCSFVEKISSRISEIWGELSRKQERNTSDYFIRLGKLVEKVDIHLRLKRDKGFSLLIMNEIDTIVLRLNPNAVFVPHRERESYDTILNSINAKINKIIVEDQ
;
A
#
# COMPACT_ATOMS: atom_id res chain seq x y z
N MET A 1 28.13 3.73 9.85
CA MET A 1 27.66 3.62 11.25
C MET A 1 26.15 3.51 11.12
N ASP A 2 25.59 2.30 11.21
CA ASP A 2 24.14 2.12 11.10
C ASP A 2 23.48 2.88 12.25
N GLN A 3 22.70 3.89 11.91
CA GLN A 3 21.94 4.65 12.88
C GLN A 3 20.89 3.69 13.46
N LEU A 4 20.92 3.52 14.79
CA LEU A 4 20.01 2.60 15.50
C LEU A 4 18.56 3.01 15.20
N LEU A 5 17.84 2.14 14.49
CA LEU A 5 16.45 2.38 14.11
C LEU A 5 15.57 2.28 15.36
N THR A 6 14.89 3.36 15.73
CA THR A 6 13.93 3.32 16.85
C THR A 6 12.67 2.57 16.45
N ALA A 7 11.92 2.05 17.42
CA ALA A 7 10.65 1.37 17.16
C ALA A 7 9.66 2.25 16.38
N ASN A 8 9.59 3.54 16.71
CA ASN A 8 8.76 4.49 15.97
C ASN A 8 9.19 4.63 14.50
N MET A 9 10.50 4.72 14.23
CA MET A 9 11.01 4.80 12.85
C MET A 9 10.74 3.50 12.07
N ALA A 10 10.91 2.35 12.72
CA ALA A 10 10.59 1.05 12.15
C ALA A 10 9.10 0.94 11.77
N SER A 11 8.21 1.38 12.68
CA SER A 11 6.77 1.44 12.46
C SER A 11 6.41 2.31 11.25
N ASN A 12 6.97 3.53 11.18
CA ASN A 12 6.68 4.43 10.07
C ASN A 12 7.24 3.92 8.73
N LEU A 13 8.41 3.27 8.70
CA LEU A 13 8.95 2.66 7.48
C LEU A 13 8.10 1.49 7.01
N TYR A 14 7.60 0.69 7.95
CA TYR A 14 6.68 -0.40 7.65
C TYR A 14 5.35 0.13 7.07
N TRP A 15 4.74 1.11 7.72
CA TRP A 15 3.50 1.73 7.24
C TRP A 15 3.69 2.46 5.91
N LEU A 16 4.82 3.14 5.69
CA LEU A 16 5.18 3.69 4.39
C LEU A 16 5.12 2.63 3.28
N GLY A 17 5.76 1.48 3.51
CA GLY A 17 5.75 0.37 2.56
C GLY A 17 4.35 -0.18 2.29
N ARG A 18 3.52 -0.29 3.34
CA ARG A 18 2.11 -0.68 3.19
C ARG A 18 1.32 0.32 2.36
N TYR A 19 1.36 1.60 2.71
CA TYR A 19 0.55 2.59 2.00
C TYR A 19 0.97 2.76 0.54
N LEU A 20 2.28 2.66 0.22
CA LEU A 20 2.75 2.66 -1.17
C LEU A 20 2.19 1.46 -1.98
N GLU A 21 2.18 0.25 -1.41
CA GLU A 21 1.63 -0.92 -2.09
C GLU A 21 0.11 -0.82 -2.23
N ARG A 22 -0.58 -0.34 -1.19
CA ARG A 22 -2.03 -0.12 -1.23
C ARG A 22 -2.39 0.84 -2.36
N LEU A 23 -1.65 1.93 -2.47
CA LEU A 23 -1.86 2.92 -3.51
C LEU A 23 -1.65 2.33 -4.91
N GLU A 24 -0.53 1.63 -5.13
CA GLU A 24 -0.24 0.95 -6.40
C GLU A 24 -1.35 -0.04 -6.78
N ALA A 25 -1.73 -0.92 -5.85
CA ALA A 25 -2.75 -1.92 -6.08
C ALA A 25 -4.13 -1.30 -6.37
N MET A 26 -4.50 -0.26 -5.63
CA MET A 26 -5.77 0.44 -5.84
C MET A 26 -5.81 1.17 -7.18
N LEU A 27 -4.71 1.79 -7.62
CA LEU A 27 -4.65 2.45 -8.93
C LEU A 27 -4.88 1.46 -10.07
N ILE A 28 -4.30 0.25 -9.98
CA ILE A 28 -4.54 -0.82 -10.96
C ILE A 28 -6.01 -1.23 -10.98
N GLU A 29 -6.59 -1.51 -9.82
CA GLU A 29 -8.00 -1.91 -9.71
C GLU A 29 -8.95 -0.80 -10.18
N ILE A 30 -8.63 0.47 -9.93
CA ILE A 30 -9.45 1.61 -10.36
C ILE A 30 -9.49 1.69 -11.87
N VAL A 31 -8.36 1.52 -12.57
CA VAL A 31 -8.32 1.55 -14.04
C VAL A 31 -9.13 0.39 -14.61
N GLU A 32 -8.90 -0.84 -14.13
CA GLU A 32 -9.65 -2.02 -14.56
C GLU A 32 -11.16 -1.87 -14.30
N THR A 33 -11.53 -1.33 -13.14
CA THR A 33 -12.92 -1.12 -12.75
C THR A 33 -13.58 0.02 -13.53
N PHE A 34 -12.83 1.06 -13.90
CA PHE A 34 -13.32 2.13 -14.75
C PHE A 34 -13.77 1.59 -16.10
N ASP A 35 -12.96 0.74 -16.73
CA ASP A 35 -13.30 0.07 -17.98
C ASP A 35 -14.52 -0.85 -17.78
N GLU A 36 -14.57 -1.62 -16.68
CA GLU A 36 -15.74 -2.46 -16.36
C GLU A 36 -17.03 -1.65 -16.20
N ILE A 37 -16.97 -0.45 -15.61
CA ILE A 37 -18.13 0.46 -15.47
C ILE A 37 -18.66 0.94 -16.82
N ILE A 38 -17.76 1.19 -17.78
CA ILE A 38 -18.11 1.64 -19.11
C ILE A 38 -18.76 0.51 -19.91
N ASP A 39 -18.14 -0.67 -19.89
CA ASP A 39 -18.46 -1.75 -20.83
C ASP A 39 -19.47 -2.78 -20.30
N VAL A 40 -19.46 -3.04 -18.98
CA VAL A 40 -20.08 -4.25 -18.41
C VAL A 40 -21.05 -3.95 -17.26
N ASP A 41 -20.57 -3.34 -16.18
CA ASP A 41 -21.35 -3.16 -14.94
C ASP A 41 -21.14 -1.78 -14.30
N LYS A 42 -22.17 -0.95 -14.40
CA LYS A 42 -22.22 0.37 -13.76
C LYS A 42 -22.01 0.36 -12.25
N ASN A 43 -22.15 -0.77 -11.56
CA ASN A 43 -21.91 -0.90 -10.12
C ASN A 43 -20.56 -1.55 -9.76
N ALA A 44 -19.67 -1.82 -10.72
CA ALA A 44 -18.38 -2.48 -10.46
C ALA A 44 -17.54 -1.73 -9.41
N GLY A 45 -17.47 -0.40 -9.48
CA GLY A 45 -16.81 0.44 -8.46
C GLY A 45 -17.35 0.24 -7.05
N LYS A 46 -18.69 0.12 -6.90
CA LYS A 46 -19.29 -0.15 -5.59
C LYS A 46 -18.91 -1.54 -5.08
N LYS A 47 -18.81 -2.53 -5.98
CA LYS A 47 -18.37 -3.89 -5.62
C LYS A 47 -16.91 -3.92 -5.19
N LEU A 48 -16.03 -3.16 -5.86
CA LEU A 48 -14.62 -3.03 -5.50
C LEU A 48 -14.50 -2.47 -4.08
N PHE A 49 -15.04 -1.29 -3.82
CA PHE A 49 -14.92 -0.63 -2.51
C PHE A 49 -15.63 -1.39 -1.38
N LYS A 50 -16.70 -2.14 -1.69
CA LYS A 50 -17.34 -3.04 -0.71
C LYS A 50 -16.39 -4.15 -0.23
N ARG A 51 -15.40 -4.59 -1.03
CA ARG A 51 -14.37 -5.56 -0.58
C ARG A 51 -13.39 -4.93 0.40
N LEU A 52 -13.31 -3.61 0.43
CA LEU A 52 -12.59 -2.82 1.43
C LEU A 52 -13.51 -2.38 2.58
N GLU A 53 -14.74 -2.88 2.63
CA GLU A 53 -15.75 -2.52 3.63
C GLU A 53 -16.16 -1.04 3.59
N ILE A 54 -16.05 -0.42 2.41
CA ILE A 54 -16.41 0.99 2.16
C ILE A 54 -17.59 1.06 1.20
N GLU A 55 -18.57 1.90 1.54
CA GLU A 55 -19.67 2.24 0.65
C GLU A 55 -19.39 3.56 -0.08
N ILE A 56 -19.34 3.50 -1.41
CA ILE A 56 -19.16 4.68 -2.27
C ILE A 56 -20.39 4.92 -3.14
N LYS A 57 -20.55 6.17 -3.59
CA LYS A 57 -21.65 6.57 -4.49
C LYS A 57 -21.11 7.32 -5.70
N TYR A 58 -21.47 6.85 -6.89
CA TYR A 58 -21.17 7.52 -8.15
C TYR A 58 -22.30 7.24 -9.17
N LYS A 59 -22.47 8.14 -10.16
CA LYS A 59 -23.52 8.00 -11.19
C LYS A 59 -23.01 7.48 -12.52
N ASN A 60 -21.74 7.74 -12.83
CA ASN A 60 -21.08 7.37 -14.08
C ASN A 60 -19.58 7.08 -13.84
N ALA A 61 -18.86 6.69 -14.88
CA ALA A 61 -17.45 6.31 -14.78
C ALA A 61 -16.53 7.46 -14.31
N ASN A 62 -16.78 8.70 -14.74
CA ASN A 62 -15.99 9.86 -14.29
C ASN A 62 -16.28 10.20 -12.82
N ASP A 63 -17.56 10.12 -12.41
CA ASP A 63 -17.93 10.27 -11.00
C ASP A 63 -17.23 9.20 -10.14
N PHE A 64 -17.06 7.97 -10.65
CA PHE A 64 -16.31 6.92 -9.97
C PHE A 64 -14.84 7.28 -9.79
N LEU A 65 -14.18 7.82 -10.83
CA LEU A 65 -12.79 8.25 -10.71
C LEU A 65 -12.62 9.35 -9.67
N TYR A 66 -13.52 10.34 -9.67
CA TYR A 66 -13.49 11.39 -8.66
C TYR A 66 -13.67 10.82 -7.25
N GLU A 67 -14.67 9.96 -7.06
CA GLU A 67 -14.94 9.32 -5.77
C GLU A 67 -13.75 8.45 -5.31
N ALA A 68 -13.14 7.68 -6.20
CA ALA A 68 -11.98 6.86 -5.88
C ALA A 68 -10.75 7.71 -5.53
N CYS A 69 -10.55 8.85 -6.19
CA CYS A 69 -9.40 9.72 -5.94
C CYS A 69 -9.58 10.65 -4.73
N PHE A 70 -10.77 11.21 -4.54
CA PHE A 70 -11.04 12.32 -3.61
C PHE A 70 -12.34 12.19 -2.81
N GLY A 71 -13.05 11.07 -2.89
CA GLY A 71 -14.29 10.83 -2.14
C GLY A 71 -14.10 10.89 -0.63
N GLU A 72 -15.18 11.06 0.13
CA GLU A 72 -15.13 11.24 1.59
C GLU A 72 -14.93 9.90 2.34
N HIS A 73 -13.79 9.24 2.12
CA HIS A 73 -13.42 7.99 2.78
C HIS A 73 -11.90 7.79 2.87
N GLU A 74 -11.45 7.04 3.87
CA GLU A 74 -10.02 6.86 4.18
C GLU A 74 -9.21 6.10 3.12
N SER A 75 -9.87 5.34 2.25
CA SER A 75 -9.20 4.59 1.17
C SER A 75 -9.19 5.32 -0.18
N ASN A 76 -9.47 6.63 -0.20
CA ASN A 76 -9.30 7.39 -1.44
C ASN A 76 -7.80 7.60 -1.70
N ILE A 77 -7.44 7.79 -2.96
CA ILE A 77 -6.04 7.91 -3.39
C ILE A 77 -5.34 9.09 -2.69
N TYR A 78 -6.04 10.21 -2.49
CA TYR A 78 -5.48 11.38 -1.83
C TYR A 78 -5.15 11.15 -0.35
N ALA A 79 -6.04 10.51 0.40
CA ALA A 79 -5.85 10.15 1.81
C ALA A 79 -4.65 9.20 1.95
N ILE A 80 -4.57 8.17 1.10
CA ILE A 80 -3.44 7.23 1.09
C ILE A 80 -2.11 7.96 0.82
N ILE A 81 -2.06 8.90 -0.13
CA ILE A 81 -0.85 9.69 -0.39
C ILE A 81 -0.47 10.59 0.80
N ASN A 82 -1.45 11.15 1.52
CA ASN A 82 -1.16 11.90 2.73
C ASN A 82 -0.53 11.01 3.80
N TYR A 83 -1.03 9.79 3.99
CA TYR A 83 -0.39 8.82 4.89
C TYR A 83 1.04 8.47 4.47
N ILE A 84 1.30 8.26 3.17
CA ILE A 84 2.64 8.04 2.62
C ILE A 84 3.55 9.22 2.95
N ARG A 85 3.08 10.45 2.68
CA ARG A 85 3.85 11.68 2.91
C ARG A 85 4.23 11.85 4.38
N GLU A 86 3.30 11.68 5.31
CA GLU A 86 3.57 11.83 6.75
C GLU A 86 4.60 10.80 7.23
N ASN A 87 4.45 9.53 6.86
CA ASN A 87 5.44 8.49 7.19
C ASN A 87 6.82 8.80 6.58
N ALA A 88 6.86 9.32 5.35
CA ALA A 88 8.10 9.70 4.67
C ALA A 88 8.80 10.89 5.33
N ILE A 89 8.04 11.88 5.85
CA ILE A 89 8.59 13.02 6.59
C ILE A 89 9.25 12.53 7.88
N ILE A 90 8.56 11.69 8.65
CA ILE A 90 9.08 11.14 9.91
C ILE A 90 10.36 10.34 9.67
N THR A 91 10.40 9.56 8.59
CA THR A 91 11.50 8.64 8.30
C THR A 91 12.50 9.18 7.27
N ARG A 92 12.52 10.50 7.03
CA ARG A 92 13.34 11.17 6.02
C ARG A 92 14.82 10.79 6.03
N ALA A 93 15.38 10.54 7.22
CA ALA A 93 16.78 10.16 7.39
C ALA A 93 17.11 8.77 6.81
N TYR A 94 16.10 7.92 6.60
CA TYR A 94 16.25 6.52 6.18
C TYR A 94 15.79 6.26 4.74
N ILE A 95 15.22 7.26 4.06
CA ILE A 95 14.71 7.15 2.68
C ILE A 95 15.69 7.81 1.70
N ASP A 96 15.79 7.25 0.49
CA ASP A 96 16.52 7.86 -0.62
C ASP A 96 16.02 9.29 -0.90
N ALA A 97 16.95 10.22 -1.15
CA ALA A 97 16.58 11.63 -1.29
C ALA A 97 15.65 11.89 -2.47
N ASN A 98 15.84 11.16 -3.58
CA ASN A 98 14.97 11.26 -4.74
C ASN A 98 13.61 10.62 -4.44
N ALA A 99 13.59 9.42 -3.85
CA ALA A 99 12.33 8.76 -3.46
C ALA A 99 11.47 9.68 -2.56
N PHE A 100 12.11 10.34 -1.60
CA PHE A 100 11.44 11.34 -0.78
C PHE A 100 10.92 12.52 -1.61
N GLY A 101 11.73 13.08 -2.51
CA GLY A 101 11.32 14.15 -3.42
C GLY A 101 10.08 13.77 -4.24
N SER A 102 10.11 12.60 -4.88
CA SER A 102 9.01 12.06 -5.68
C SER A 102 7.72 11.85 -4.88
N ILE A 103 7.81 11.41 -3.61
CA ILE A 103 6.66 11.33 -2.70
C ILE A 103 6.05 12.72 -2.45
N ILE A 104 6.88 13.72 -2.16
CA ILE A 104 6.41 15.09 -1.89
C ILE A 104 5.77 15.69 -3.14
N GLU A 105 6.40 15.54 -4.30
CA GLU A 105 5.88 16.03 -5.59
C GLU A 105 4.52 15.41 -5.92
N LEU A 106 4.36 14.09 -5.71
CA LEU A 106 3.09 13.42 -5.96
C LEU A 106 1.98 13.88 -5.01
N SER A 107 2.32 14.10 -3.73
CA SER A 107 1.38 14.63 -2.75
C SER A 107 0.91 16.04 -3.09
N GLU A 108 1.82 16.94 -3.48
CA GLU A 108 1.42 18.29 -3.91
C GLU A 108 0.63 18.27 -5.22
N LEU A 109 0.93 17.37 -6.16
CA LEU A 109 0.14 17.19 -7.38
C LEU A 109 -1.32 16.85 -7.07
N LEU A 110 -1.58 15.90 -6.16
CA LEU A 110 -2.96 15.57 -5.80
C LEU A 110 -3.66 16.66 -5.01
N LYS A 111 -2.94 17.33 -4.11
CA LYS A 111 -3.48 18.45 -3.34
C LYS A 111 -3.90 19.59 -4.25
N GLN A 112 -3.10 19.92 -5.27
CA GLN A 112 -3.47 20.90 -6.28
C GLN A 112 -4.71 20.46 -7.07
N ALA A 113 -4.73 19.20 -7.55
CA ALA A 113 -5.87 18.66 -8.28
C ALA A 113 -7.17 18.70 -7.47
N GLN A 114 -7.10 18.44 -6.15
CA GLN A 114 -8.26 18.56 -5.26
C GLN A 114 -8.73 20.02 -5.13
N ASN A 115 -7.82 20.95 -4.86
CA ASN A 115 -8.15 22.37 -4.65
C ASN A 115 -8.74 23.01 -5.90
N ASP A 116 -8.20 22.69 -7.07
CA ASP A 116 -8.63 23.26 -8.35
C ASP A 116 -9.92 22.61 -8.88
N HIS A 117 -10.49 21.65 -8.14
CA HIS A 117 -11.63 20.84 -8.58
C HIS A 117 -11.37 20.23 -9.97
N PHE A 118 -10.14 19.74 -10.16
CA PHE A 118 -9.66 19.22 -11.44
C PHE A 118 -10.54 18.06 -11.90
N ASN A 119 -10.89 18.06 -13.19
CA ASN A 119 -11.67 16.99 -13.77
C ASN A 119 -10.81 15.73 -13.91
N ILE A 120 -11.11 14.69 -13.14
CA ILE A 120 -10.33 13.46 -13.10
C ILE A 120 -10.72 12.55 -14.26
N ASP A 121 -9.71 12.16 -15.03
CA ASP A 121 -9.82 11.18 -16.09
C ASP A 121 -8.83 10.02 -15.85
N CYS A 122 -8.94 8.97 -16.67
CA CYS A 122 -8.08 7.79 -16.55
C CYS A 122 -6.59 8.15 -16.76
N SER A 123 -6.29 9.12 -17.63
CA SER A 123 -4.90 9.56 -17.88
C SER A 123 -4.24 10.15 -16.63
N PHE A 124 -5.02 10.83 -15.79
CA PHE A 124 -4.55 11.31 -14.51
C PHE A 124 -4.24 10.17 -13.54
N VAL A 125 -5.09 9.14 -13.48
CA VAL A 125 -4.87 7.94 -12.65
C VAL A 125 -3.62 7.18 -13.10
N GLU A 126 -3.43 6.99 -14.40
CA GLU A 126 -2.22 6.37 -14.97
C GLU A 126 -0.96 7.18 -14.66
N LYS A 127 -1.04 8.52 -14.68
CA LYS A 127 0.07 9.39 -14.29
C LYS A 127 0.47 9.18 -12.84
N ILE A 128 -0.49 9.02 -11.92
CA ILE A 128 -0.20 8.69 -10.51
C ILE A 128 0.47 7.32 -10.44
N SER A 129 -0.06 6.31 -11.15
CA SER A 129 0.51 4.95 -11.18
C SER A 129 1.96 4.94 -11.64
N SER A 130 2.27 5.71 -12.69
CA SER A 130 3.64 5.89 -13.19
C SER A 130 4.56 6.52 -12.14
N ARG A 131 4.10 7.55 -11.42
CA ARG A 131 4.85 8.17 -10.31
C ARG A 131 5.10 7.19 -9.16
N ILE A 132 4.15 6.32 -8.83
CA ILE A 132 4.36 5.28 -7.81
C ILE A 132 5.39 4.25 -8.26
N SER A 133 5.34 3.84 -9.52
CA SER A 133 6.35 2.94 -10.10
C SER A 133 7.74 3.57 -10.05
N GLU A 134 7.84 4.87 -10.32
CA GLU A 134 9.08 5.64 -10.17
C GLU A 134 9.59 5.56 -8.72
N ILE A 135 8.77 5.93 -7.73
CA ILE A 135 9.11 5.87 -6.29
C ILE A 135 9.60 4.48 -5.88
N TRP A 136 8.94 3.41 -6.32
CA TRP A 136 9.40 2.05 -6.05
C TRP A 136 10.76 1.75 -6.67
N GLY A 137 10.98 2.21 -7.90
CA GLY A 137 12.28 2.16 -8.55
C GLY A 137 13.32 2.85 -7.67
N GLU A 138 13.04 4.06 -7.21
CA GLU A 138 13.94 4.86 -6.39
C GLU A 138 14.33 4.20 -5.06
N LEU A 139 13.34 3.64 -4.37
CA LEU A 139 13.53 2.89 -3.11
C LEU A 139 14.34 1.60 -3.30
N SER A 140 14.31 1.01 -4.50
CA SER A 140 14.98 -0.26 -4.79
C SER A 140 16.33 -0.13 -5.50
N ARG A 141 16.78 1.09 -5.83
CA ARG A 141 18.05 1.33 -6.55
C ARG A 141 19.30 0.85 -5.81
N LYS A 142 19.29 0.79 -4.48
CA LYS A 142 20.49 0.46 -3.69
C LYS A 142 20.84 -1.02 -3.80
N GLN A 143 22.12 -1.30 -4.03
CA GLN A 143 22.64 -2.67 -4.12
C GLN A 143 22.74 -3.34 -2.75
N GLU A 144 23.19 -2.60 -1.73
CA GLU A 144 23.20 -3.03 -0.33
C GLU A 144 21.92 -2.55 0.36
N ARG A 145 21.30 -3.45 1.13
CA ARG A 145 20.08 -3.18 1.88
C ARG A 145 20.38 -2.95 3.34
N ASN A 146 19.96 -1.80 3.84
CA ASN A 146 20.00 -1.48 5.26
C ASN A 146 18.76 -2.03 5.97
N THR A 147 18.80 -2.04 7.30
CA THR A 147 17.66 -2.46 8.13
C THR A 147 16.36 -1.73 7.78
N SER A 148 16.43 -0.44 7.44
CA SER A 148 15.27 0.36 7.02
C SER A 148 14.57 -0.19 5.77
N ASP A 149 15.34 -0.69 4.80
CA ASP A 149 14.81 -1.22 3.53
C ASP A 149 14.00 -2.51 3.76
N TYR A 150 14.36 -3.28 4.79
CA TYR A 150 13.60 -4.47 5.18
C TYR A 150 12.25 -4.11 5.76
N PHE A 151 12.11 -3.02 6.53
CA PHE A 151 10.81 -2.59 7.05
C PHE A 151 9.87 -2.11 5.93
N ILE A 152 10.37 -1.30 4.99
CA ILE A 152 9.59 -0.88 3.81
C ILE A 152 9.14 -2.11 3.00
N ARG A 153 10.06 -3.04 2.72
CA ARG A 153 9.72 -4.27 1.99
C ARG A 153 8.73 -5.14 2.75
N LEU A 154 8.89 -5.27 4.07
CA LEU A 154 7.96 -6.01 4.90
C LEU A 154 6.55 -5.43 4.80
N GLY A 155 6.42 -4.10 4.89
CA GLY A 155 5.15 -3.40 4.67
C GLY A 155 4.57 -3.70 3.30
N LYS A 156 5.37 -3.57 2.22
CA LYS A 156 4.95 -3.89 0.85
C LYS A 156 4.35 -5.30 0.76
N LEU A 157 5.06 -6.31 1.25
CA LEU A 157 4.63 -7.71 1.13
C LEU A 157 3.38 -8.00 1.97
N VAL A 158 3.30 -7.45 3.18
CA VAL A 158 2.12 -7.61 4.04
C VAL A 158 0.88 -7.02 3.38
N GLU A 159 0.99 -5.81 2.86
CA GLU A 159 -0.13 -5.16 2.17
C GLU A 159 -0.53 -5.92 0.90
N LYS A 160 0.44 -6.43 0.16
CA LYS A 160 0.18 -7.22 -1.03
C LYS A 160 -0.65 -8.47 -0.71
N VAL A 161 -0.36 -9.13 0.41
CA VAL A 161 -1.19 -10.23 0.90
C VAL A 161 -2.57 -9.72 1.31
N ASP A 162 -2.68 -8.68 2.14
CA ASP A 162 -3.97 -8.14 2.61
C ASP A 162 -4.91 -7.81 1.44
N ILE A 163 -4.44 -7.06 0.44
CA ILE A 163 -5.23 -6.70 -0.74
C ILE A 163 -5.60 -7.94 -1.56
N HIS A 164 -4.67 -8.87 -1.81
CA HIS A 164 -4.97 -10.10 -2.55
C HIS A 164 -6.07 -10.93 -1.87
N LEU A 165 -6.01 -11.07 -0.55
CA LEU A 165 -7.02 -11.81 0.21
C LEU A 165 -8.38 -11.10 0.16
N ARG A 166 -8.42 -9.77 0.33
CA ARG A 166 -9.66 -8.97 0.25
C ARG A 166 -10.31 -9.01 -1.13
N LEU A 167 -9.49 -8.95 -2.17
CA LEU A 167 -9.94 -9.03 -3.56
C LEU A 167 -10.25 -10.46 -4.01
N LYS A 168 -10.16 -11.45 -3.11
CA LYS A 168 -10.41 -12.88 -3.35
C LYS A 168 -9.58 -13.43 -4.52
N ARG A 169 -8.34 -12.96 -4.65
CA ARG A 169 -7.36 -13.44 -5.63
C ARG A 169 -6.76 -14.77 -5.16
N ASP A 170 -5.90 -15.35 -5.99
CA ASP A 170 -5.27 -16.66 -5.77
C ASP A 170 -4.58 -16.76 -4.39
N LYS A 171 -5.06 -17.71 -3.57
CA LYS A 171 -4.49 -18.01 -2.25
C LYS A 171 -3.06 -18.55 -2.33
N GLY A 172 -2.73 -19.29 -3.40
CA GLY A 172 -1.39 -19.85 -3.57
C GLY A 172 -0.33 -18.76 -3.66
N PHE A 173 -0.63 -17.69 -4.40
CA PHE A 173 0.22 -16.51 -4.48
C PHE A 173 0.43 -15.82 -3.11
N SER A 174 -0.64 -15.66 -2.31
CA SER A 174 -0.52 -15.08 -0.97
C SER A 174 0.40 -15.91 -0.06
N LEU A 175 0.33 -17.24 -0.12
CA LEU A 175 1.21 -18.12 0.67
C LEU A 175 2.68 -18.04 0.22
N LEU A 176 2.94 -17.87 -1.08
CA LEU A 176 4.30 -17.65 -1.58
C LEU A 176 4.90 -16.37 -0.96
N ILE A 177 4.13 -15.29 -0.95
CA ILE A 177 4.56 -14.02 -0.35
C ILE A 177 4.78 -14.17 1.17
N MET A 178 3.97 -14.98 1.86
CA MET A 178 4.18 -15.24 3.29
C MET A 178 5.54 -15.87 3.60
N ASN A 179 6.06 -16.74 2.73
CA ASN A 179 7.40 -17.31 2.92
C ASN A 179 8.50 -16.23 2.81
N GLU A 180 8.28 -15.23 1.95
CA GLU A 180 9.19 -14.09 1.82
C GLU A 180 9.10 -13.18 3.05
N ILE A 181 7.89 -12.94 3.57
CA ILE A 181 7.67 -12.23 4.84
C ILE A 181 8.47 -12.93 5.95
N ASP A 182 8.32 -14.25 6.11
CA ASP A 182 9.00 -15.03 7.14
C ASP A 182 10.52 -14.93 7.04
N THR A 183 11.05 -14.93 5.82
CA THR A 183 12.48 -14.73 5.56
C THR A 183 12.96 -13.36 6.06
N ILE A 184 12.19 -12.30 5.82
CA ILE A 184 12.53 -10.95 6.30
C ILE A 184 12.42 -10.87 7.82
N VAL A 185 11.36 -11.44 8.41
CA VAL A 185 11.20 -11.41 9.86
C VAL A 185 12.34 -12.15 10.56
N LEU A 186 12.75 -13.33 10.07
CA LEU A 186 13.89 -14.05 10.65
C LEU A 186 15.20 -13.25 10.57
N ARG A 187 15.37 -12.38 9.57
CA ARG A 187 16.52 -11.48 9.50
C ARG A 187 16.44 -10.35 10.54
N LEU A 188 15.25 -9.80 10.76
CA LEU A 188 15.02 -8.71 11.71
C LEU A 188 14.96 -9.19 13.17
N ASN A 189 14.48 -10.41 13.41
CA ASN A 189 14.40 -11.06 14.70
C ASN A 189 14.71 -12.57 14.56
N PRO A 190 15.99 -12.98 14.67
CA PRO A 190 16.42 -14.37 14.49
C PRO A 190 15.79 -15.38 15.46
N ASN A 191 15.27 -14.92 16.60
CA ASN A 191 14.65 -15.77 17.61
C ASN A 191 13.14 -15.97 17.39
N ALA A 192 12.57 -15.38 16.34
CA ALA A 192 11.15 -15.48 16.08
C ALA A 192 10.76 -16.89 15.60
N VAL A 193 9.77 -17.49 16.26
CA VAL A 193 9.21 -18.80 15.90
C VAL A 193 7.88 -18.60 15.15
N PHE A 194 7.77 -19.23 13.98
CA PHE A 194 6.58 -19.17 13.11
C PHE A 194 5.95 -20.54 12.89
N VAL A 195 4.62 -20.55 12.80
CA VAL A 195 3.86 -21.73 12.36
C VAL A 195 3.66 -21.61 10.83
N PRO A 196 4.03 -22.62 10.03
CA PRO A 196 3.78 -22.61 8.60
C PRO A 196 2.29 -22.70 8.28
N HIS A 197 1.85 -21.96 7.27
CA HIS A 197 0.46 -21.91 6.81
C HIS A 197 0.20 -22.77 5.58
N ARG A 198 -1.03 -23.24 5.40
CA ARG A 198 -1.45 -24.07 4.25
C ARG A 198 -2.72 -23.49 3.61
N GLU A 199 -2.95 -23.78 2.34
CA GLU A 199 -4.09 -23.28 1.55
C GLU A 199 -5.49 -23.56 2.14
N ARG A 200 -5.58 -24.55 3.05
CA ARG A 200 -6.81 -24.95 3.72
C ARG A 200 -7.24 -24.02 4.85
N GLU A 201 -6.37 -23.10 5.29
CA GLU A 201 -6.69 -22.14 6.34
C GLU A 201 -7.59 -21.01 5.82
N SER A 202 -8.35 -20.39 6.74
CA SER A 202 -9.21 -19.26 6.40
C SER A 202 -8.37 -18.00 6.14
N TYR A 203 -8.95 -17.07 5.38
CA TYR A 203 -8.35 -15.77 5.12
C TYR A 203 -8.00 -15.02 6.42
N ASP A 204 -8.91 -15.06 7.40
CA ASP A 204 -8.73 -14.41 8.70
C ASP A 204 -7.58 -15.03 9.50
N THR A 205 -7.41 -16.35 9.45
CA THR A 205 -6.30 -17.04 10.12
C THR A 205 -4.96 -16.60 9.56
N ILE A 206 -4.86 -16.47 8.23
CA ILE A 206 -3.65 -16.02 7.55
C ILE A 206 -3.33 -14.58 7.93
N LEU A 207 -4.32 -13.68 7.88
CA LEU A 207 -4.14 -12.26 8.19
C LEU A 207 -3.74 -12.03 9.66
N ASN A 208 -4.42 -12.71 10.59
CA ASN A 208 -4.10 -12.63 12.02
C ASN A 208 -2.68 -13.11 12.33
N SER A 209 -2.23 -14.16 11.64
CA SER A 209 -0.85 -14.63 11.78
C SER A 209 0.15 -13.56 11.34
N ILE A 210 -0.06 -12.92 10.18
CA ILE A 210 0.80 -11.83 9.70
C ILE A 210 0.88 -10.72 10.75
N ASN A 211 -0.26 -10.23 11.24
CA ASN A 211 -0.30 -9.18 12.28
C ASN A 211 0.46 -9.61 13.54
N ALA A 212 0.28 -10.85 14.00
CA ALA A 212 1.02 -11.38 15.15
C ALA A 212 2.53 -11.46 14.93
N LYS A 213 3.00 -11.70 13.69
CA LYS A 213 4.43 -11.66 13.35
C LYS A 213 4.97 -10.24 13.40
N ILE A 214 4.23 -9.27 12.91
CA ILE A 214 4.63 -7.85 12.91
C ILE A 214 4.73 -7.31 14.34
N ASN A 215 3.79 -7.65 15.23
CA ASN A 215 3.81 -7.23 16.65
C ASN A 215 5.05 -7.75 17.42
N LYS A 216 5.75 -8.76 16.91
CA LYS A 216 7.01 -9.27 17.49
C LYS A 216 8.25 -8.49 17.01
N ILE A 217 8.11 -7.58 16.05
CA ILE A 217 9.19 -6.80 15.43
C ILE A 217 8.99 -5.31 15.72
N ILE A 218 7.75 -4.85 15.66
CA ILE A 218 7.33 -3.47 15.87
C ILE A 218 6.42 -3.50 17.09
N VAL A 219 6.89 -2.96 18.20
CA VAL A 219 6.05 -2.74 19.38
C VAL A 219 5.23 -1.49 19.09
N GLU A 220 3.93 -1.67 18.85
CA GLU A 220 3.00 -0.55 18.93
C GLU A 220 2.86 -0.19 20.42
N ASP A 221 3.20 1.04 20.79
CA ASP A 221 2.78 1.58 22.07
C ASP A 221 1.24 1.63 22.03
N GLN A 222 0.61 0.82 22.89
CA GLN A 222 -0.84 0.76 23.07
C GLN A 222 -1.42 2.07 23.59
#